data_AF-A0A8B8IJ34-F1
#
_entry.id   AF-A0A8B8IJ34-F1
#
_cell.length_a   1.000
_cell.length_b   1.000
_cell.length_c   1.000
_cell.angle_alpha   90.00
_cell.angle_beta   90.00
_cell.angle_gamma   90.00
#
_symmetry.space_group_name_H-M   'P 1'
#
loop_
_entity.id
_entity.type
_entity.pdbx_description
1 polymer ?
#
loop_
_entity_poly.entity_id
_entity_poly.type
_entity_poly.pdbx_seq_one_letter_code
_entity_poly.pdbx_strand_id
1 'polypeptide(L)'
;MLLNCIRLFVCVLCVSYYTQFCGCQLINFRDYDTACGAESIECLRRGIRTFFFLMDSEYLGMNAIDPIILNSLTVALPDEQLSFLLRRVNVTGARWTKLAERKFNLPGGKNGVKFVSDLHVTGELTMMMSTRIDPFFAQITMDIQDVESNITYTWAGQRGFDNEDYILIGPERVAVRNARTPSFFLQTNNDEDARTMEQVLQTRSSILDHLSNEITISVMHSIVDNFRLFASKVPVKNYYKYAESN
;
A
#
# COMPACT_ATOMS: atom_id res chain seq x y z
N MET A 1 34.37 -2.72 59.16
CA MET A 1 34.05 -3.96 58.42
C MET A 1 32.55 -4.13 58.16
N LEU A 2 31.67 -3.90 59.15
CA LEU A 2 30.21 -4.02 59.00
C LEU A 2 29.59 -3.15 57.88
N LEU A 3 30.06 -1.91 57.71
CA LEU A 3 29.49 -0.96 56.74
C LEU A 3 29.72 -1.36 55.28
N ASN A 4 30.81 -2.07 54.98
CA ASN A 4 31.11 -2.56 53.63
C ASN A 4 30.25 -3.77 53.25
N CYS A 5 29.90 -4.63 54.22
CA CYS A 5 28.98 -5.74 53.98
C CYS A 5 27.55 -5.26 53.68
N ILE A 6 27.09 -4.19 54.35
CA ILE A 6 25.77 -3.61 54.11
C ILE A 6 25.69 -2.99 52.71
N ARG A 7 26.75 -2.28 52.25
CA ARG A 7 26.80 -1.73 50.89
C ARG A 7 26.79 -2.80 49.81
N LEU A 8 27.47 -3.93 50.04
CA LEU A 8 27.48 -5.05 49.11
C LEU A 8 26.08 -5.68 49.01
N PHE A 9 25.39 -5.86 50.14
CA PHE A 9 24.05 -6.43 50.19
C PHE A 9 23.01 -5.54 49.49
N VAL A 10 23.09 -4.22 49.68
CA VAL A 10 22.21 -3.26 49.00
C VAL A 10 22.47 -3.23 47.49
N CYS A 11 23.73 -3.31 47.05
CA CYS A 11 24.05 -3.37 45.62
C CYS A 11 23.56 -4.67 44.97
N VAL A 12 23.70 -5.82 45.64
CA VAL A 12 23.20 -7.11 45.11
C VAL A 12 21.68 -7.14 45.06
N LEU A 13 20.99 -6.57 46.06
CA LEU A 13 19.53 -6.44 46.06
C LEU A 13 19.02 -5.45 44.99
N CYS A 14 19.72 -4.34 44.75
CA CYS A 14 19.35 -3.42 43.68
C CYS A 14 19.58 -4.04 42.29
N VAL A 15 20.67 -4.77 42.08
CA VAL A 15 20.95 -5.45 40.80
C VAL A 15 19.94 -6.58 40.57
N SER A 16 19.59 -7.37 41.59
CA SER A 16 18.56 -8.42 41.43
C SER A 16 17.17 -7.84 41.16
N TYR A 17 16.80 -6.71 41.80
CA TYR A 17 15.53 -6.03 41.54
C TYR A 17 15.44 -5.44 40.12
N TYR A 18 16.53 -4.85 39.60
CA TYR A 18 16.58 -4.39 38.21
C TYR A 18 16.55 -5.53 37.19
N THR A 19 17.17 -6.68 37.49
CA THR A 19 17.07 -7.86 36.60
C THR A 19 15.68 -8.50 36.58
N GLN A 20 14.89 -8.35 37.65
CA GLN A 20 13.50 -8.83 37.69
C GLN A 20 12.53 -7.94 36.91
N PHE A 21 12.77 -6.63 36.86
CA PHE A 21 11.93 -5.70 36.06
C PHE A 21 12.25 -5.72 34.55
N CYS A 22 13.42 -6.21 34.14
CA CYS A 22 13.75 -6.44 32.73
C CYS A 22 13.24 -7.79 32.17
N GLY A 23 12.62 -8.63 33.00
CA GLY A 23 12.20 -9.99 32.63
C GLY A 23 10.78 -10.15 32.07
N CYS A 24 9.99 -9.08 31.94
CA CYS A 24 8.56 -9.17 31.57
C CYS A 24 8.16 -8.30 30.36
N GLN A 25 9.04 -8.15 29.38
CA GLN A 25 8.63 -8.01 27.98
C GLN A 25 9.26 -9.12 27.13
N LEU A 26 9.11 -10.36 27.59
CA LEU A 26 9.01 -11.47 26.66
C LEU A 26 7.72 -11.25 25.88
N ILE A 27 7.83 -10.50 24.78
CA ILE A 27 6.89 -10.63 23.68
C ILE A 27 6.88 -12.13 23.41
N ASN A 28 5.79 -12.79 23.77
CA ASN A 28 5.50 -14.13 23.31
C ASN A 28 5.54 -14.06 21.79
N PHE A 29 6.70 -14.34 21.18
CA PHE A 29 6.76 -14.90 19.85
C PHE A 29 6.09 -16.26 19.99
N ARG A 30 4.75 -16.24 19.98
CA ARG A 30 3.94 -17.37 19.61
C ARG A 30 4.61 -17.90 18.35
N ASP A 31 4.90 -19.19 18.33
CA ASP A 31 5.47 -19.89 17.18
C ASP A 31 4.46 -19.75 16.03
N TYR A 32 4.51 -18.61 15.36
CA TYR A 32 3.76 -18.35 14.14
C TYR A 32 4.55 -19.11 13.12
N ASP A 33 4.08 -20.30 12.78
CA ASP A 33 4.37 -20.88 11.48
C ASP A 33 3.94 -19.82 10.44
N THR A 34 4.87 -18.95 10.03
CA THR A 34 4.60 -17.73 9.24
C THR A 34 4.29 -18.09 7.79
N ALA A 35 4.61 -19.32 7.39
CA ALA A 35 4.35 -19.86 6.08
C ALA A 35 2.87 -20.19 5.92
N CYS A 36 2.24 -19.58 4.91
CA CYS A 36 0.85 -19.88 4.57
C CYS A 36 0.78 -20.92 3.45
N GLY A 37 -0.25 -21.78 3.48
CA GLY A 37 -0.64 -22.49 2.27
C GLY A 37 -1.07 -21.49 1.20
N ALA A 38 -0.65 -21.72 -0.05
CA ALA A 38 -0.91 -20.80 -1.17
C ALA A 38 -2.41 -20.48 -1.36
N GLU A 39 -3.30 -21.43 -1.07
CA GLU A 39 -4.75 -21.28 -1.19
C GLU A 39 -5.43 -20.73 0.07
N SER A 40 -4.70 -20.55 1.18
CA SER A 40 -5.27 -20.13 2.45
C SER A 40 -5.40 -18.61 2.54
N ILE A 41 -6.48 -18.06 1.96
CA ILE A 41 -6.74 -16.60 1.93
C ILE A 41 -6.71 -15.97 3.34
N GLU A 42 -7.24 -16.64 4.36
CA GLU A 42 -7.26 -16.11 5.73
C GLU A 42 -5.85 -16.00 6.33
N CYS A 43 -4.98 -16.97 6.07
CA CYS A 43 -3.58 -16.89 6.47
C CYS A 43 -2.86 -15.78 5.69
N LEU A 44 -3.06 -15.72 4.37
CA LEU A 44 -2.44 -14.71 3.52
C LEU A 44 -2.87 -13.28 3.86
N ARG A 45 -4.11 -13.06 4.30
CA ARG A 45 -4.56 -11.76 4.82
C ARG A 45 -3.73 -11.29 6.01
N ARG A 46 -3.36 -12.21 6.91
CA ARG A 46 -2.49 -11.88 8.06
C ARG A 46 -1.06 -11.61 7.61
N GLY A 47 -0.55 -12.43 6.70
CA GLY A 47 0.77 -12.23 6.08
C GLY A 47 0.88 -10.87 5.37
N ILE A 48 -0.17 -10.47 4.64
CA ILE A 48 -0.23 -9.18 3.95
C ILE A 48 -0.23 -8.01 4.93
N ARG A 49 -0.92 -8.11 6.07
CA ARG A 49 -0.82 -7.07 7.12
C ARG A 49 0.62 -6.92 7.57
N THR A 50 1.30 -8.02 7.89
CA THR A 50 2.73 -8.00 8.25
C THR A 50 3.58 -7.40 7.13
N PHE A 51 3.29 -7.75 5.87
CA PHE A 51 4.00 -7.19 4.72
C PHE A 51 3.84 -5.67 4.60
N PHE A 52 2.64 -5.12 4.85
CA PHE A 52 2.44 -3.67 4.93
C PHE A 52 3.26 -3.01 6.04
N PHE A 53 3.37 -3.62 7.23
CA PHE A 53 4.27 -3.12 8.29
C PHE A 53 5.75 -3.13 7.85
N LEU A 54 6.17 -4.14 7.08
CA LEU A 54 7.53 -4.21 6.56
C LEU A 54 7.79 -3.12 5.50
N MET A 55 6.81 -2.84 4.63
CA MET A 55 6.92 -1.73 3.66
C MET A 55 7.01 -0.37 4.37
N ASP A 56 6.18 -0.13 5.39
CA ASP A 56 6.20 1.12 6.17
C ASP A 56 7.52 1.33 6.94
N SER A 57 8.23 0.25 7.27
CA SER A 57 9.55 0.31 7.92
C SER A 57 10.71 0.32 6.93
N GLU A 58 10.42 0.46 5.63
CA GLU A 58 11.40 0.48 4.54
C GLU A 58 12.32 -0.75 4.54
N TYR A 59 11.79 -1.88 5.03
CA TYR A 59 12.55 -3.10 5.22
C TYR A 59 13.17 -3.56 3.89
N LEU A 60 14.47 -3.87 3.90
CA LEU A 60 15.24 -4.28 2.72
C LEU A 60 15.23 -3.28 1.56
N GLY A 61 15.00 -1.99 1.82
CA GLY A 61 14.96 -0.93 0.81
C GLY A 61 13.65 -0.87 0.05
N MET A 62 12.57 -1.42 0.62
CA MET A 62 11.21 -1.16 0.14
C MET A 62 10.85 0.31 0.36
N ASN A 63 9.96 0.83 -0.49
CA ASN A 63 9.43 2.18 -0.33
C ASN A 63 8.23 2.16 0.62
N ALA A 64 8.11 3.17 1.49
CA ALA A 64 6.88 3.36 2.26
C ALA A 64 5.68 3.55 1.31
N ILE A 65 4.53 2.98 1.67
CA ILE A 65 3.32 2.99 0.82
C ILE A 65 2.19 3.86 1.39
N ASP A 66 2.30 4.26 2.65
CA ASP A 66 1.30 5.07 3.34
C ASP A 66 1.98 6.04 4.32
N PRO A 67 2.09 7.35 4.00
CA PRO A 67 1.60 7.99 2.78
C PRO A 67 2.46 7.66 1.55
N ILE A 68 1.84 7.69 0.37
CA ILE A 68 2.53 7.71 -0.92
C ILE A 68 2.25 9.01 -1.66
N ILE A 69 3.31 9.64 -2.19
CA ILE A 69 3.23 10.91 -2.91
C ILE A 69 3.39 10.67 -4.41
N LEU A 70 2.36 10.99 -5.19
CA LEU A 70 2.41 11.00 -6.65
C LEU A 70 2.68 12.43 -7.14
N ASN A 71 3.64 12.57 -8.07
CA ASN A 71 4.07 13.89 -8.54
C ASN A 71 2.96 14.64 -9.28
N SER A 72 2.37 13.98 -10.29
CA SER A 72 1.30 14.57 -11.08
C SER A 72 0.49 13.54 -11.86
N LEU A 73 -0.79 13.84 -12.05
CA LEU A 73 -1.72 13.11 -12.90
C LEU A 73 -2.45 14.12 -13.79
N THR A 74 -2.64 13.78 -15.07
CA THR A 74 -3.27 14.69 -16.04
C THR A 74 -4.40 13.98 -16.75
N VAL A 75 -5.54 14.66 -16.89
CA VAL A 75 -6.68 14.21 -17.68
C VAL A 75 -7.02 15.31 -18.68
N ALA A 76 -7.10 14.96 -19.96
CA ALA A 76 -7.49 15.89 -21.00
C ALA A 76 -8.78 15.39 -21.67
N LEU A 77 -9.71 16.31 -21.89
CA LEU A 77 -10.93 16.11 -22.64
C LEU A 77 -10.91 17.08 -23.84
N PRO A 78 -10.24 16.70 -24.96
CA PRO A 78 -10.03 17.60 -26.09
C PRO A 78 -11.33 18.09 -26.71
N ASP A 79 -12.33 17.22 -26.80
CA ASP A 79 -13.65 17.52 -27.37
C ASP A 79 -14.39 18.61 -26.58
N GLU A 80 -14.14 18.68 -25.28
CA GLU A 80 -14.71 19.69 -24.38
C GLU A 80 -13.77 20.88 -24.16
N GLN A 81 -12.56 20.82 -24.74
CA GLN A 81 -11.50 21.81 -24.54
C GLN A 81 -11.17 22.04 -23.05
N LEU A 82 -11.22 20.94 -22.28
CA LEU A 82 -10.95 20.90 -20.85
C LEU A 82 -9.69 20.07 -20.56
N SER A 83 -8.94 20.48 -19.55
CA SER A 83 -7.91 19.63 -18.97
C SER A 83 -7.78 19.83 -17.47
N PHE A 84 -7.38 18.77 -16.79
CA PHE A 84 -7.19 18.70 -15.36
C PHE A 84 -5.78 18.22 -15.09
N LEU A 85 -5.11 18.90 -14.17
CA LEU A 85 -3.80 18.55 -13.68
C LEU A 85 -3.87 18.46 -12.16
N LEU A 86 -3.69 17.26 -11.63
CA LEU A 86 -3.59 17.01 -10.20
C LEU A 86 -2.11 16.86 -9.83
N ARG A 87 -1.62 17.65 -8.88
CA ARG A 87 -0.21 17.69 -8.45
C ARG A 87 -0.06 17.41 -6.97
N ARG A 88 1.14 16.93 -6.59
CA ARG A 88 1.51 16.65 -5.19
C ARG A 88 0.46 15.78 -4.49
N VAL A 89 0.08 14.70 -5.15
CA VAL A 89 -1.03 13.84 -4.73
C VAL A 89 -0.56 13.01 -3.54
N ASN A 90 -1.04 13.32 -2.36
CA ASN A 90 -0.79 12.55 -1.16
C ASN A 90 -1.92 11.54 -0.97
N VAL A 91 -1.58 10.26 -1.03
CA VAL A 91 -2.50 9.15 -0.89
C VAL A 91 -2.22 8.42 0.41
N THR A 92 -3.25 8.24 1.22
CA THR A 92 -3.23 7.47 2.46
C THR A 92 -4.31 6.38 2.44
N GLY A 93 -4.22 5.42 3.36
CA GLY A 93 -5.15 4.31 3.47
C GLY A 93 -4.70 3.04 2.73
N ALA A 94 -3.65 3.13 1.91
CA ALA A 94 -3.07 2.00 1.20
C ALA A 94 -2.65 0.86 2.13
N ARG A 95 -2.20 1.18 3.35
CA ARG A 95 -1.84 0.20 4.40
C ARG A 95 -2.97 -0.74 4.79
N TRP A 96 -4.22 -0.29 4.67
CA TRP A 96 -5.40 -1.04 5.08
C TRP A 96 -6.00 -1.88 3.96
N THR A 97 -5.32 -1.95 2.81
CA THR A 97 -5.71 -2.77 1.67
C THR A 97 -5.90 -4.24 2.08
N LYS A 98 -7.04 -4.80 1.67
CA LYS A 98 -7.46 -6.16 2.04
C LYS A 98 -7.31 -7.10 0.84
N LEU A 99 -6.73 -8.28 1.08
CA LEU A 99 -6.75 -9.36 0.10
C LEU A 99 -8.17 -9.92 -0.01
N ALA A 100 -8.80 -9.76 -1.16
CA ALA A 100 -10.09 -10.37 -1.47
C ALA A 100 -9.92 -11.79 -2.02
N GLU A 101 -9.01 -11.97 -2.98
CA GLU A 101 -8.82 -13.25 -3.68
C GLU A 101 -7.37 -13.44 -4.13
N ARG A 102 -6.94 -14.71 -4.21
CA ARG A 102 -5.68 -15.14 -4.84
C ARG A 102 -6.00 -16.31 -5.77
N LYS A 103 -5.45 -16.28 -6.99
CA LYS A 103 -5.57 -17.35 -7.99
C LYS A 103 -4.22 -17.71 -8.58
N PHE A 104 -3.80 -18.96 -8.43
CA PHE A 104 -2.60 -19.48 -9.09
C PHE A 104 -2.94 -20.07 -10.46
N ASN A 105 -1.94 -20.15 -11.34
CA ASN A 105 -2.02 -20.87 -12.62
C ASN A 105 -3.22 -20.49 -13.52
N LEU A 106 -3.50 -19.19 -13.61
CA LEU A 106 -4.40 -18.64 -14.62
C LEU A 106 -3.91 -19.00 -16.04
N PRO A 107 -4.81 -19.05 -17.03
CA PRO A 107 -4.45 -19.33 -18.42
C PRO A 107 -3.24 -18.50 -18.88
N GLY A 108 -2.26 -19.18 -19.47
CA GLY A 108 -0.98 -18.58 -19.85
C GLY A 108 0.06 -18.49 -18.73
N GLY A 109 -0.08 -19.30 -17.66
CA GLY A 109 0.91 -19.37 -16.57
C GLY A 109 0.91 -18.13 -15.65
N LYS A 110 -0.18 -17.37 -15.67
CA LYS A 110 -0.29 -16.13 -14.90
C LYS A 110 -0.85 -16.39 -13.51
N ASN A 111 -0.67 -15.40 -12.65
CA ASN A 111 -1.13 -15.41 -11.28
C ASN A 111 -1.97 -14.17 -11.05
N GLY A 112 -3.06 -14.31 -10.33
CA GLY A 112 -4.01 -13.24 -10.02
C GLY A 112 -4.09 -12.97 -8.53
N VAL A 113 -4.17 -11.70 -8.18
CA VAL A 113 -4.47 -11.20 -6.84
C VAL A 113 -5.56 -10.15 -6.97
N LYS A 114 -6.58 -10.22 -6.12
CA LYS A 114 -7.60 -9.18 -6.00
C LYS A 114 -7.48 -8.50 -4.65
N PHE A 115 -7.33 -7.19 -4.68
CA PHE A 115 -7.33 -6.31 -3.52
C PHE A 115 -8.58 -5.46 -3.46
N VAL A 116 -8.98 -5.09 -2.26
CA VAL A 116 -10.01 -4.08 -1.98
C VAL A 116 -9.38 -3.03 -1.06
N SER A 117 -9.47 -1.77 -1.45
CA SER A 117 -8.84 -0.66 -0.75
C SER A 117 -9.82 0.49 -0.53
N ASP A 118 -9.57 1.22 0.54
CA ASP A 118 -10.17 2.53 0.80
C ASP A 118 -9.01 3.53 0.83
N LEU A 119 -9.00 4.49 -0.09
CA LEU A 119 -7.92 5.46 -0.26
C LEU A 119 -8.45 6.86 0.01
N HIS A 120 -7.68 7.62 0.78
CA HIS A 120 -7.90 9.03 1.00
C HIS A 120 -6.82 9.81 0.25
N VAL A 121 -7.24 10.78 -0.55
CA VAL A 121 -6.38 11.49 -1.50
C VAL A 121 -6.49 12.99 -1.23
N THR A 122 -5.35 13.65 -1.14
CA THR A 122 -5.26 15.11 -1.10
C THR A 122 -4.28 15.60 -2.15
N GLY A 123 -4.51 16.78 -2.72
CA GLY A 123 -3.59 17.34 -3.70
C GLY A 123 -4.09 18.64 -4.32
N GLU A 124 -3.31 19.14 -5.27
CA GLU A 124 -3.60 20.40 -5.97
C GLU A 124 -4.20 20.13 -7.34
N LEU A 125 -5.47 20.52 -7.51
CA LEU A 125 -6.19 20.41 -8.76
C LEU A 125 -6.16 21.73 -9.51
N THR A 126 -5.64 21.69 -10.73
CA THR A 126 -5.70 22.77 -11.71
C THR A 126 -6.65 22.36 -12.84
N MET A 127 -7.65 23.17 -13.13
CA MET A 127 -8.54 22.99 -14.28
C MET A 127 -8.28 24.10 -15.30
N MET A 128 -8.05 23.72 -16.56
CA MET A 128 -7.89 24.66 -17.67
C MET A 128 -9.06 24.50 -18.64
N MET A 129 -9.64 25.62 -19.05
CA MET A 129 -10.71 25.70 -20.05
C MET A 129 -10.26 26.63 -21.17
N SER A 130 -10.52 26.30 -22.43
CA SER A 130 -10.17 27.18 -23.56
C SER A 130 -10.84 28.55 -23.52
N THR A 131 -12.02 28.65 -22.88
CA THR A 131 -12.81 29.87 -22.78
C THR A 131 -12.23 30.89 -21.80
N ARG A 132 -11.24 30.51 -20.99
CA ARG A 132 -10.62 31.36 -19.97
C ARG A 132 -9.10 31.26 -20.06
N ILE A 133 -8.42 32.41 -19.98
CA ILE A 133 -6.95 32.45 -20.00
C ILE A 133 -6.39 31.94 -18.66
N ASP A 134 -6.98 32.40 -17.56
CA ASP A 134 -6.54 32.01 -16.22
C ASP A 134 -7.10 30.63 -15.83
N PRO A 135 -6.27 29.69 -15.38
CA PRO A 135 -6.73 28.40 -14.91
C PRO A 135 -7.42 28.52 -13.54
N PHE A 136 -8.30 27.56 -13.26
CA PHE A 136 -8.92 27.42 -11.95
C PHE A 136 -8.01 26.58 -11.05
N PHE A 137 -7.88 26.99 -9.78
CA PHE A 137 -7.04 26.31 -8.80
C PHE A 137 -7.85 25.92 -7.56
N ALA A 138 -7.70 24.67 -7.14
CA ALA A 138 -8.28 24.15 -5.92
C ALA A 138 -7.31 23.19 -5.21
N GLN A 139 -7.38 23.15 -3.89
CA GLN A 139 -6.98 21.95 -3.15
C GLN A 139 -8.15 20.97 -3.20
N ILE A 140 -7.89 19.72 -3.56
CA ILE A 140 -8.88 18.67 -3.59
C ILE A 140 -8.60 17.68 -2.47
N THR A 141 -9.67 17.30 -1.77
CA THR A 141 -9.72 16.11 -0.92
C THR A 141 -10.68 15.13 -1.59
N MET A 142 -10.26 13.89 -1.78
CA MET A 142 -11.06 12.86 -2.46
C MET A 142 -10.97 11.54 -1.71
N ASP A 143 -12.10 10.88 -1.53
CA ASP A 143 -12.19 9.55 -0.94
C ASP A 143 -12.61 8.54 -2.01
N ILE A 144 -11.76 7.54 -2.21
CA ILE A 144 -11.99 6.41 -3.09
C ILE A 144 -12.29 5.22 -2.19
N GLN A 145 -13.54 4.76 -2.18
CA GLN A 145 -14.00 3.73 -1.26
C GLN A 145 -14.37 2.45 -2.00
N ASP A 146 -14.07 1.31 -1.37
CA ASP A 146 -14.34 -0.04 -1.90
C ASP A 146 -13.76 -0.26 -3.32
N VAL A 147 -12.59 0.31 -3.61
CA VAL A 147 -11.97 0.14 -4.93
C VAL A 147 -11.33 -1.24 -5.06
N GLU A 148 -11.73 -1.97 -6.10
CA GLU A 148 -11.18 -3.29 -6.39
C GLU A 148 -10.01 -3.17 -7.36
N SER A 149 -8.88 -3.77 -7.01
CA SER A 149 -7.70 -3.88 -7.87
C SER A 149 -7.42 -5.34 -8.20
N ASN A 150 -7.51 -5.71 -9.47
CA ASN A 150 -7.15 -7.03 -9.96
C ASN A 150 -5.76 -6.97 -10.61
N ILE A 151 -4.79 -7.59 -9.97
CA ILE A 151 -3.39 -7.60 -10.37
C ILE A 151 -3.08 -8.98 -10.95
N THR A 152 -2.59 -8.99 -12.19
CA THR A 152 -2.13 -10.22 -12.85
C THR A 152 -0.64 -10.13 -13.15
N TYR A 153 0.14 -11.15 -12.80
CA TYR A 153 1.58 -11.18 -13.01
C TYR A 153 2.07 -12.60 -13.34
N THR A 154 3.30 -12.69 -13.83
CA THR A 154 4.02 -13.97 -14.00
C THR A 154 5.01 -14.15 -12.86
N TRP A 155 5.41 -15.38 -12.56
CA TRP A 155 6.50 -15.63 -11.64
C TRP A 155 7.35 -16.82 -12.08
N ALA A 156 8.58 -16.87 -11.58
CA ALA A 156 9.48 -18.01 -11.72
C ALA A 156 10.15 -18.32 -10.39
N GLY A 157 10.37 -19.60 -10.10
CA GLY A 157 11.21 -20.02 -8.98
C GLY A 157 12.69 -19.93 -9.37
N GLN A 158 13.51 -19.41 -8.47
CA GLN A 158 14.97 -19.39 -8.63
C GLN A 158 15.62 -19.87 -7.34
N ARG A 159 16.60 -20.77 -7.46
CA ARG A 159 17.44 -21.16 -6.32
C ARG A 159 18.59 -20.17 -6.17
N GLY A 160 18.75 -19.63 -4.98
CA GLY A 160 19.83 -18.71 -4.63
C GLY A 160 21.16 -19.42 -4.38
N PHE A 161 22.22 -18.63 -4.24
CA PHE A 161 23.56 -19.12 -3.90
C PHE A 161 23.65 -19.74 -2.50
N ASP A 162 22.71 -19.37 -1.62
CA ASP A 162 22.54 -19.90 -0.27
C ASP A 162 21.73 -21.21 -0.23
N ASN A 163 21.44 -21.79 -1.39
CA ASN A 163 20.60 -22.99 -1.58
C ASN A 163 19.15 -22.83 -1.15
N GLU A 164 18.69 -21.60 -0.89
CA GLU A 164 17.29 -21.28 -0.62
C GLU A 164 16.53 -21.02 -1.93
N ASP A 165 15.21 -21.22 -1.91
CA ASP A 165 14.35 -20.93 -3.06
C ASP A 165 13.72 -19.55 -2.91
N TYR A 166 13.70 -18.82 -4.02
CA TYR A 166 13.17 -17.47 -4.17
C TYR A 166 12.13 -17.43 -5.28
N ILE A 167 11.27 -16.40 -5.25
CA ILE A 167 10.31 -16.13 -6.32
C ILE A 167 10.70 -14.85 -7.03
N LEU A 168 10.89 -14.94 -8.34
CA LEU A 168 11.00 -13.79 -9.22
C LEU A 168 9.62 -13.38 -9.71
N ILE A 169 9.19 -12.18 -9.37
CA ILE A 169 7.92 -11.60 -9.85
C ILE A 169 8.18 -10.84 -11.14
N GLY A 170 7.54 -11.27 -12.22
CA GLY A 170 7.61 -10.62 -13.52
C GLY A 170 6.80 -9.32 -13.59
N PRO A 171 6.60 -8.77 -14.80
CA PRO A 171 5.77 -7.60 -14.99
C PRO A 171 4.30 -7.92 -14.69
N GLU A 172 3.64 -6.96 -14.06
CA GLU A 172 2.24 -7.00 -13.69
C GLU A 172 1.35 -6.19 -14.63
N ARG A 173 0.07 -6.52 -14.62
CA ARG A 173 -1.00 -5.71 -15.17
C ARG A 173 -2.02 -5.48 -14.07
N VAL A 174 -2.32 -4.21 -13.80
CA VAL A 174 -3.34 -3.79 -12.85
C VAL A 174 -4.61 -3.41 -13.60
N ALA A 175 -5.74 -3.96 -13.18
CA ALA A 175 -7.07 -3.56 -13.65
C ALA A 175 -7.89 -3.09 -12.45
N VAL A 176 -8.35 -1.85 -12.51
CA VAL A 176 -9.12 -1.22 -11.42
C VAL A 176 -10.60 -1.25 -11.74
N ARG A 177 -11.41 -1.49 -10.71
CA ARG A 177 -12.86 -1.38 -10.76
C ARG A 177 -13.35 -0.61 -9.55
N ASN A 178 -13.83 0.61 -9.79
CA ASN A 178 -14.49 1.42 -8.77
C ASN A 178 -15.88 0.84 -8.50
N ALA A 179 -16.23 0.67 -7.23
CA ALA A 179 -17.60 0.30 -6.82
C ALA A 179 -18.58 1.47 -7.00
N ARG A 180 -18.07 2.70 -6.89
CA ARG A 180 -18.80 3.98 -6.99
C ARG A 180 -17.86 5.09 -7.44
N THR A 181 -18.44 6.18 -7.93
CA THR A 181 -17.68 7.41 -8.19
C THR A 181 -17.10 7.95 -6.88
N PRO A 182 -15.84 8.43 -6.87
CA PRO A 182 -15.21 9.00 -5.68
C PRO A 182 -15.99 10.20 -5.14
N SER A 183 -16.07 10.32 -3.81
CA SER A 183 -16.52 11.55 -3.18
C SER A 183 -15.37 12.54 -3.12
N PHE A 184 -15.65 13.83 -3.30
CA PHE A 184 -14.62 14.85 -3.29
C PHE A 184 -15.10 16.14 -2.62
N PHE A 185 -14.14 16.95 -2.20
CA PHE A 185 -14.34 18.28 -1.64
C PHE A 185 -13.25 19.21 -2.20
N LEU A 186 -13.64 20.40 -2.61
CA LEU A 186 -12.73 21.41 -3.15
C LEU A 186 -12.59 22.57 -2.16
N GLN A 187 -11.35 22.98 -1.91
CA GLN A 187 -11.01 24.19 -1.16
C GLN A 187 -10.33 25.17 -2.12
N THR A 188 -10.88 26.37 -2.23
CA THR A 188 -10.29 27.43 -3.06
C THR A 188 -10.32 28.75 -2.28
N ASN A 189 -9.60 29.75 -2.77
CA ASN A 189 -9.71 31.12 -2.26
C ASN A 189 -10.86 31.91 -2.90
N ASN A 190 -11.51 31.36 -3.93
CA ASN A 190 -12.55 32.02 -4.71
C ASN A 190 -13.76 31.08 -4.89
N ASP A 191 -14.83 31.36 -4.14
CA ASP A 191 -16.05 30.54 -4.13
C ASP A 191 -16.69 30.35 -5.51
N GLU A 192 -16.55 31.31 -6.43
CA GLU A 192 -17.10 31.20 -7.79
C GLU A 192 -16.32 30.18 -8.64
N ASP A 193 -14.99 30.18 -8.51
CA ASP A 193 -14.10 29.22 -9.16
C ASP A 193 -14.37 27.80 -8.62
N ALA A 194 -14.57 27.68 -7.30
CA ALA A 194 -14.91 26.42 -6.65
C ALA A 194 -16.21 25.82 -7.22
N ARG A 195 -17.27 26.63 -7.30
CA ARG A 195 -18.58 26.19 -7.81
C ARG A 195 -18.50 25.76 -9.26
N THR A 196 -17.75 26.49 -10.08
CA THR A 196 -17.55 26.15 -11.50
C THR A 196 -16.82 24.80 -11.62
N MET A 197 -15.71 24.63 -10.92
CA MET A 197 -14.95 23.38 -10.92
C MET A 197 -15.79 22.20 -10.42
N GLU A 198 -16.51 22.40 -9.32
CA GLU A 198 -17.39 21.38 -8.74
C GLU A 198 -18.50 20.97 -9.72
N GLN A 199 -19.15 21.94 -10.36
CA GLN A 199 -20.17 21.67 -11.36
C GLN A 199 -19.62 20.84 -12.54
N VAL A 200 -18.42 21.16 -13.03
CA VAL A 200 -17.78 20.39 -14.10
C VAL A 200 -17.47 18.96 -13.65
N LEU A 201 -16.86 18.78 -12.49
CA LEU A 201 -16.53 17.45 -11.96
C LEU A 201 -17.77 16.59 -11.66
N GLN A 202 -18.86 17.20 -11.16
CA GLN A 202 -20.12 16.50 -10.93
C GLN A 202 -20.83 16.12 -12.24
N THR A 203 -20.77 16.99 -13.25
CA THR A 203 -21.37 16.72 -14.57
C THR A 203 -20.59 15.65 -15.33
N ARG A 204 -19.28 15.55 -15.08
CA ARG A 204 -18.34 14.65 -15.78
C ARG A 204 -17.67 13.70 -14.80
N SER A 205 -18.46 12.77 -14.24
CA SER A 205 -17.95 11.75 -13.31
C SER A 205 -16.82 10.90 -13.88
N SER A 206 -16.72 10.77 -15.21
CA SER A 206 -15.62 10.08 -15.90
C SER A 206 -14.24 10.64 -15.58
N ILE A 207 -14.13 11.94 -15.28
CA ILE A 207 -12.87 12.58 -14.87
C ILE A 207 -12.43 12.03 -13.52
N LEU A 208 -13.34 12.03 -12.55
CA LEU A 208 -13.10 11.51 -11.21
C LEU A 208 -12.78 10.02 -11.23
N ASP A 209 -13.53 9.25 -12.02
CA ASP A 209 -13.29 7.81 -12.19
C ASP A 209 -11.91 7.55 -12.80
N HIS A 210 -11.50 8.31 -13.81
CA HIS A 210 -10.19 8.17 -14.41
C HIS A 210 -9.06 8.55 -13.44
N LEU A 211 -9.18 9.70 -12.74
CA LEU A 211 -8.22 10.09 -11.71
C LEU A 211 -8.09 9.02 -10.62
N SER A 212 -9.22 8.51 -10.12
CA SER A 212 -9.26 7.42 -9.14
C SER A 212 -8.56 6.15 -9.62
N ASN A 213 -8.80 5.77 -10.88
CA ASN A 213 -8.16 4.60 -11.48
C ASN A 213 -6.64 4.78 -11.56
N GLU A 214 -6.16 5.91 -12.08
CA GLU A 214 -4.72 6.16 -12.23
C GLU A 214 -4.01 6.27 -10.88
N ILE A 215 -4.64 6.89 -9.87
CA ILE A 215 -4.14 6.90 -8.49
C ILE A 215 -4.01 5.47 -7.96
N THR A 216 -5.09 4.69 -8.06
CA THR A 216 -5.12 3.32 -7.56
C THR A 216 -4.09 2.44 -8.27
N ILE A 217 -3.97 2.57 -9.60
CA ILE A 217 -2.97 1.87 -10.42
C ILE A 217 -1.56 2.20 -9.93
N SER A 218 -1.25 3.49 -9.72
CA SER A 218 0.06 3.95 -9.26
C SER A 218 0.43 3.39 -7.88
N VAL A 219 -0.53 3.36 -6.95
CA VAL A 219 -0.36 2.75 -5.62
C VAL A 219 -0.11 1.25 -5.74
N MET A 220 -0.87 0.55 -6.57
CA MET A 220 -0.74 -0.91 -6.74
C MET A 220 0.58 -1.30 -7.41
N HIS A 221 1.07 -0.53 -8.37
CA HIS A 221 2.42 -0.72 -8.93
C HIS A 221 3.49 -0.63 -7.82
N SER A 222 3.40 0.38 -6.97
CA SER A 222 4.36 0.55 -5.86
C SER A 222 4.31 -0.61 -4.85
N ILE A 223 3.12 -1.16 -4.55
CA ILE A 223 2.97 -2.37 -3.72
C ILE A 223 3.62 -3.58 -4.40
N VAL A 224 3.42 -3.77 -5.70
CA VAL A 224 3.98 -4.90 -6.45
C VAL A 224 5.50 -4.79 -6.58
N ASP A 225 6.03 -3.58 -6.77
CA ASP A 225 7.48 -3.32 -6.79
C ASP A 225 8.14 -3.70 -5.46
N ASN A 226 7.54 -3.30 -4.34
CA ASN A 226 7.99 -3.73 -3.02
C ASN A 226 7.90 -5.25 -2.86
N PHE A 227 6.83 -5.89 -3.34
CA PHE A 227 6.70 -7.33 -3.27
C PHE A 227 7.76 -8.05 -4.12
N ARG A 228 8.08 -7.52 -5.30
CA ARG A 228 9.16 -8.02 -6.15
C ARG A 228 10.51 -7.93 -5.43
N LEU A 229 10.79 -6.80 -4.79
CA LEU A 229 12.01 -6.60 -4.01
C LEU A 229 12.10 -7.59 -2.84
N PHE A 230 11.02 -7.71 -2.07
CA PHE A 230 10.91 -8.65 -0.96
C PHE A 230 11.12 -10.10 -1.40
N ALA A 231 10.39 -10.56 -2.43
CA ALA A 231 10.44 -11.94 -2.91
C ALA A 231 11.81 -12.33 -3.50
N SER A 232 12.58 -11.35 -3.99
CA SER A 232 13.95 -11.57 -4.47
C SER A 232 15.00 -11.70 -3.36
N LYS A 233 14.66 -11.29 -2.12
CA LYS A 233 15.60 -11.25 -0.99
C LYS A 233 15.21 -12.17 0.16
N VAL A 234 13.94 -12.52 0.28
CA VAL A 234 13.41 -13.37 1.36
C VAL A 234 13.07 -14.75 0.79
N PRO A 235 13.61 -15.83 1.37
CA PRO A 235 13.28 -17.20 0.96
C PRO A 235 11.79 -17.53 1.05
N VAL A 236 11.30 -18.30 0.08
CA VAL A 236 9.87 -18.67 -0.06
C VAL A 236 9.32 -19.37 1.17
N LYS A 237 10.13 -20.24 1.79
CA LYS A 237 9.75 -20.98 3.01
C LYS A 237 9.28 -20.11 4.17
N ASN A 238 9.64 -18.83 4.19
CA ASN A 238 9.27 -17.91 5.26
C ASN A 238 7.83 -17.39 5.14
N TYR A 239 7.22 -17.50 3.95
CA TYR A 239 5.87 -16.96 3.69
C TYR A 239 4.94 -17.89 2.91
N TYR A 240 5.46 -18.93 2.26
CA TYR A 240 4.66 -20.02 1.69
C TYR A 240 5.13 -21.40 2.17
N LYS A 241 4.16 -22.28 2.41
CA LYS A 241 4.43 -23.71 2.61
C LYS A 241 4.69 -24.37 1.26
N TYR A 242 5.74 -25.17 1.17
CA TYR A 242 5.95 -26.02 0.01
C TYR A 242 4.84 -27.05 -0.08
N ALA A 243 4.42 -27.37 -1.30
CA ALA A 243 3.53 -28.50 -1.51
C ALA A 243 4.26 -29.76 -1.06
N GLU A 244 3.62 -30.55 -0.20
CA GLU A 244 4.13 -31.88 0.15
C GLU A 244 4.15 -32.72 -1.13
N SER A 245 5.34 -33.14 -1.55
CA SER A 245 5.48 -34.11 -2.63
C SER A 245 5.02 -35.47 -2.10
N ASN A 246 3.83 -35.90 -2.52
CA ASN A 246 3.41 -37.31 -2.38
C ASN A 246 4.21 -38.19 -3.34
#